data_AF-A0A0M7J442-F1
#
_entry.id   AF-A0A0M7J442-F1
#
_cell.length_a   1.000
_cell.length_b   1.000
_cell.length_c   1.000
_cell.angle_alpha   90.00
_cell.angle_beta   90.00
_cell.angle_gamma   90.00
#
_symmetry.space_group_name_H-M   'P 1'
#
loop_
_entity.id
_entity.type
_entity.pdbx_description
1 polymer ?
#
loop_
_entity_poly.entity_id
_entity_poly.type
_entity_poly.pdbx_seq_one_letter_code
_entity_poly.pdbx_strand_id
1 'polypeptide(L)'
;MHTLWDELRQPREPGRGRRLAAAAALCAAGLSVVAPAQAETMEERLRAQLRSTTQQLQQLQSEQAQVNAAKAAAEAQRDAAQKELEALRGQLAKAKGQADKLAEQQGAVMESAQAQVAASHAQLGKFKGAYDELLTLSRAKEAERQTLARSLAQRETEAKACVAKNREMYEAGKEILNAYERISTGGILAMKQPFAGSARVKFEEQAQAYGDKLYDAQVGATAPAAAPAQP
;
A
#
# COMPACT_ATOMS: atom_id res chain seq x y z
N MET A 1 24.32 -11.56 -3.66
CA MET A 1 24.52 -12.54 -4.74
C MET A 1 24.15 -11.86 -6.05
N HIS A 2 24.81 -12.23 -7.16
CA HIS A 2 24.85 -11.56 -8.48
C HIS A 2 26.02 -10.59 -8.69
N THR A 3 27.23 -11.10 -8.49
CA THR A 3 28.36 -10.84 -9.40
C THR A 3 28.40 -12.01 -10.38
N LEU A 4 28.68 -11.74 -11.66
CA LEU A 4 29.02 -12.63 -12.80
C LEU A 4 28.25 -12.14 -14.04
N TRP A 5 28.92 -12.15 -15.21
CA TRP A 5 28.61 -11.44 -16.47
C TRP A 5 29.14 -10.00 -16.46
N ASP A 6 30.14 -9.57 -17.23
CA ASP A 6 30.68 -10.04 -18.51
C ASP A 6 32.20 -9.76 -18.57
N GLU A 7 32.99 -10.81 -18.42
CA GLU A 7 34.42 -10.84 -18.69
C GLU A 7 34.61 -11.59 -20.03
N LEU A 8 34.38 -10.94 -21.17
CA LEU A 8 34.69 -11.52 -22.49
C LEU A 8 34.86 -10.41 -23.53
N ARG A 9 36.00 -9.73 -23.45
CA ARG A 9 36.55 -8.98 -24.59
C ARG A 9 38.07 -9.06 -24.58
N GLN A 10 38.59 -10.19 -25.06
CA GLN A 10 39.92 -10.25 -25.65
C GLN A 10 39.79 -10.46 -27.16
N PRO A 11 40.56 -9.71 -27.94
CA PRO A 11 41.24 -10.27 -29.11
C PRO A 11 42.76 -10.24 -28.87
N ARG A 12 43.36 -11.42 -28.81
CA ARG A 12 44.80 -11.66 -28.92
C ARG A 12 45.17 -11.67 -30.41
N GLU A 13 46.11 -10.80 -30.78
CA GLU A 13 47.18 -10.91 -31.81
C GLU A 13 46.89 -11.57 -33.17
N PRO A 14 47.41 -10.98 -34.26
CA PRO A 14 48.13 -11.78 -35.23
C PRO A 14 49.57 -11.28 -35.44
N GLY A 15 50.51 -12.03 -34.84
CA GLY A 15 51.57 -12.71 -35.59
C GLY A 15 52.36 -11.88 -36.61
N ARG A 16 53.02 -10.82 -36.16
CA ARG A 16 53.95 -10.02 -36.97
C ARG A 16 55.40 -10.44 -36.69
N GLY A 17 55.78 -11.63 -37.17
CA GLY A 17 57.18 -12.06 -37.06
C GLY A 17 57.39 -13.54 -37.27
N ARG A 18 57.37 -13.98 -38.55
CA ARG A 18 57.99 -15.26 -38.99
C ARG A 18 57.87 -15.53 -40.49
N ARG A 19 58.17 -14.54 -41.34
CA ARG A 19 58.38 -14.69 -42.80
C ARG A 19 59.22 -13.47 -43.19
N LEU A 20 60.48 -13.49 -43.61
CA LEU A 20 61.33 -14.50 -44.23
C LEU A 20 62.79 -14.18 -43.83
N ALA A 21 63.32 -14.92 -42.85
CA ALA A 21 64.75 -15.13 -42.71
C ALA A 21 65.05 -16.43 -43.47
N ALA A 22 65.19 -16.34 -44.79
CA ALA A 22 65.60 -17.44 -45.65
C ALA A 22 66.08 -16.88 -46.99
N ALA A 23 67.36 -16.48 -47.04
CA ALA A 23 68.24 -16.50 -48.21
C ALA A 23 69.48 -15.59 -47.96
N ALA A 24 70.26 -15.92 -46.93
CA ALA A 24 71.67 -15.61 -46.91
C ALA A 24 72.41 -16.96 -46.92
N ALA A 25 73.44 -17.05 -47.75
CA ALA A 25 74.37 -18.17 -47.92
C ALA A 25 73.90 -19.35 -48.79
N LEU A 26 74.06 -19.20 -50.11
CA LEU A 26 74.59 -20.28 -50.94
C LEU A 26 75.61 -19.71 -51.93
N CYS A 27 76.86 -20.12 -51.69
CA CYS A 27 77.96 -20.26 -52.66
C CYS A 27 78.67 -19.00 -53.17
N ALA A 28 79.53 -18.45 -52.31
CA ALA A 28 80.86 -18.04 -52.75
C ALA A 28 81.71 -19.30 -53.06
N ALA A 29 81.89 -19.62 -54.34
CA ALA A 29 83.03 -20.36 -54.90
C ALA A 29 82.76 -20.63 -56.39
N GLY A 30 83.40 -19.86 -57.25
CA GLY A 30 83.30 -20.00 -58.70
C GLY A 30 84.21 -19.00 -59.40
N LEU A 31 85.49 -18.99 -59.02
CA LEU A 31 86.54 -18.35 -59.81
C LEU A 31 86.61 -18.99 -61.20
N SER A 32 86.96 -18.16 -62.18
CA SER A 32 87.55 -18.49 -63.48
C SER A 32 86.69 -19.24 -64.50
N VAL A 33 86.00 -18.46 -65.36
CA VAL A 33 86.14 -18.59 -66.82
C VAL A 33 86.19 -17.18 -67.41
N VAL A 34 87.38 -16.77 -67.88
CA VAL A 34 87.55 -15.75 -68.91
C VAL A 34 87.09 -16.38 -70.23
N ALA A 35 86.06 -15.81 -70.84
CA ALA A 35 85.62 -16.08 -72.21
C ALA A 35 84.83 -14.85 -72.72
N PRO A 36 84.86 -14.58 -74.04
CA PRO A 36 85.49 -13.41 -74.60
C PRO A 36 84.58 -12.17 -74.60
N ALA A 37 85.21 -11.01 -74.61
CA ALA A 37 84.63 -9.77 -75.10
C ALA A 37 84.20 -9.99 -76.56
N GLN A 38 82.94 -10.40 -76.75
CA GLN A 38 82.23 -10.31 -78.01
C GLN A 38 81.57 -8.94 -78.01
N ALA A 39 81.86 -8.15 -79.04
CA ALA A 39 81.17 -6.90 -79.30
C ALA A 39 79.70 -7.23 -79.65
N GLU A 40 78.84 -7.33 -78.63
CA GLU A 40 77.40 -7.11 -78.84
C GLU A 40 77.26 -5.70 -79.40
N THR A 41 76.82 -5.63 -80.64
CA THR A 41 76.54 -4.37 -81.32
C THR A 41 75.60 -3.54 -80.44
N MET A 42 75.84 -2.22 -80.32
CA MET A 42 74.97 -1.31 -79.55
C MET A 42 73.47 -1.54 -79.85
N GLU A 43 73.14 -1.98 -81.06
CA GLU A 43 71.80 -2.38 -81.50
C GLU A 43 71.15 -3.53 -80.70
N GLU A 44 71.89 -4.53 -80.24
CA GLU A 44 71.36 -5.65 -79.44
C GLU A 44 70.99 -5.18 -78.03
N ARG A 45 71.78 -4.28 -77.44
CA ARG A 45 71.44 -3.61 -76.18
C ARG A 45 70.24 -2.69 -76.33
N LEU A 46 70.16 -1.90 -77.40
CA LEU A 46 68.96 -1.08 -77.65
C LEU A 46 67.71 -1.95 -77.83
N ARG A 47 67.79 -3.09 -78.54
CA ARG A 47 66.66 -4.03 -78.67
C ARG A 47 66.30 -4.71 -77.35
N ALA A 48 67.27 -5.06 -76.52
CA ALA A 48 67.02 -5.60 -75.18
C ALA A 48 66.37 -4.55 -74.27
N GLN A 49 66.84 -3.29 -74.34
CA GLN A 49 66.28 -2.17 -73.59
C GLN A 49 64.85 -1.85 -74.04
N LEU A 50 64.56 -1.88 -75.34
CA LEU A 50 63.22 -1.65 -75.90
C LEU A 50 62.24 -2.77 -75.53
N ARG A 51 62.69 -4.03 -75.50
CA ARG A 51 61.89 -5.16 -74.98
C ARG A 51 61.62 -5.03 -73.48
N SER A 52 62.62 -4.62 -72.70
CA SER A 52 62.48 -4.37 -71.26
C SER A 52 61.51 -3.21 -70.98
N THR A 53 61.60 -2.09 -71.70
CA THR A 53 60.66 -0.97 -71.54
C THR A 53 59.25 -1.33 -71.98
N THR A 54 59.09 -2.15 -73.03
CA THR A 54 57.78 -2.64 -73.46
C THR A 54 57.16 -3.56 -72.41
N GLN A 55 57.94 -4.44 -71.79
CA GLN A 55 57.49 -5.29 -70.68
C GLN A 55 57.12 -4.45 -69.44
N GLN A 56 57.91 -3.44 -69.10
CA GLN A 56 57.61 -2.51 -68.00
C GLN A 56 56.33 -1.71 -68.25
N LEU A 57 56.09 -1.24 -69.48
CA LEU A 57 54.85 -0.55 -69.84
C LEU A 57 53.64 -1.49 -69.75
N GLN A 58 53.77 -2.74 -70.20
CA GLN A 58 52.71 -3.73 -70.09
C GLN A 58 52.41 -4.09 -68.63
N GLN A 59 53.44 -4.16 -67.79
CA GLN A 59 53.30 -4.39 -66.34
C GLN A 59 52.67 -3.19 -65.63
N LEU A 60 53.10 -1.96 -65.92
CA LEU A 60 52.48 -0.76 -65.36
C LEU A 60 51.03 -0.59 -65.81
N GLN A 61 50.70 -0.98 -67.05
CA GLN A 61 49.33 -0.95 -67.55
C GLN A 61 48.44 -1.97 -66.82
N SER A 62 48.94 -3.18 -66.55
CA SER A 62 48.19 -4.18 -65.79
C SER A 62 48.06 -3.80 -64.30
N GLU A 63 49.10 -3.23 -63.70
CA GLU A 63 49.07 -2.67 -62.34
C GLU A 63 48.09 -1.50 -62.24
N GLN A 64 48.06 -0.60 -63.23
CA GLN A 64 47.10 0.51 -63.27
C GLN A 64 45.65 0.00 -63.40
N ALA A 65 45.41 -1.02 -64.23
CA ALA A 65 44.11 -1.66 -64.33
C ALA A 65 43.71 -2.33 -63.00
N GLN A 66 44.64 -3.00 -62.31
CA GLN A 66 44.41 -3.64 -61.03
C GLN A 66 44.12 -2.64 -59.90
N VAL A 67 44.86 -1.53 -59.84
CA VAL A 67 44.64 -0.46 -58.85
C VAL A 67 43.31 0.25 -59.12
N ASN A 68 42.97 0.52 -60.37
CA ASN A 68 41.67 1.10 -60.72
C ASN A 68 40.51 0.17 -60.35
N ALA A 69 40.64 -1.14 -60.58
CA ALA A 69 39.66 -2.13 -60.16
C ALA A 69 39.54 -2.21 -58.62
N ALA A 70 40.67 -2.19 -57.90
CA ALA A 70 40.69 -2.17 -56.44
C ALA A 70 40.07 -0.89 -55.87
N LYS A 71 40.33 0.27 -56.50
CA LYS A 71 39.74 1.56 -56.14
C LYS A 71 38.22 1.55 -56.33
N ALA A 72 37.74 1.07 -57.48
CA ALA A 72 36.31 0.94 -57.74
C ALA A 72 35.63 -0.01 -56.74
N ALA A 73 36.28 -1.13 -56.38
CA ALA A 73 35.78 -2.04 -55.36
C ALA A 73 35.75 -1.41 -53.96
N ALA A 74 36.79 -0.65 -53.58
CA ALA A 74 36.84 0.06 -52.31
C ALA A 74 35.81 1.21 -52.23
N GLU A 75 35.58 1.93 -53.32
CA GLU A 75 34.53 2.94 -53.43
C GLU A 75 33.14 2.30 -53.29
N ALA A 76 32.88 1.19 -53.98
CA ALA A 76 31.62 0.44 -53.83
C ALA A 76 31.40 -0.07 -52.39
N GLN A 77 32.45 -0.56 -51.72
CA GLN A 77 32.38 -0.98 -50.32
C GLN A 77 32.13 0.21 -49.37
N ARG A 78 32.75 1.37 -49.61
CA ARG A 78 32.49 2.58 -48.83
C ARG A 78 31.05 3.04 -48.99
N ASP A 79 30.53 3.08 -50.21
CA ASP A 79 29.17 3.50 -50.49
C ASP A 79 28.15 2.53 -49.86
N ALA A 80 28.43 1.22 -49.89
CA ALA A 80 27.62 0.22 -49.21
C ALA A 80 27.65 0.42 -47.68
N ALA A 81 28.83 0.60 -47.08
CA ALA A 81 28.98 0.84 -45.64
C ALA A 81 28.34 2.17 -45.21
N GLN A 82 28.39 3.21 -46.03
CA GLN A 82 27.71 4.48 -45.76
C GLN A 82 26.20 4.32 -45.74
N LYS A 83 25.62 3.58 -46.71
CA LYS A 83 24.19 3.26 -46.72
C LYS A 83 23.76 2.45 -45.50
N GLU A 84 24.56 1.47 -45.08
CA GLU A 84 24.30 0.71 -43.86
C GLU A 84 24.35 1.59 -42.60
N LEU A 85 25.32 2.50 -42.49
CA LEU A 85 25.40 3.44 -41.38
C LEU A 85 24.20 4.38 -41.33
N GLU A 86 23.72 4.87 -42.47
CA GLU A 86 22.51 5.70 -42.53
C GLU A 86 21.26 4.89 -42.14
N ALA A 87 21.14 3.66 -42.63
CA ALA A 87 20.05 2.76 -42.26
C ALA A 87 20.03 2.46 -40.75
N LEU A 88 21.19 2.12 -40.18
CA LEU A 88 21.35 1.85 -38.75
C LEU A 88 21.09 3.11 -37.90
N ARG A 89 21.55 4.29 -38.34
CA ARG A 89 21.22 5.56 -37.67
C ARG A 89 19.73 5.83 -37.70
N GLY A 90 19.05 5.56 -38.82
CA GLY A 90 17.60 5.68 -38.94
C GLY A 90 16.86 4.72 -38.01
N GLN A 91 17.29 3.47 -37.90
CA GLN A 91 16.72 2.49 -36.97
C GLN A 91 16.95 2.90 -35.51
N LEU A 92 18.14 3.38 -35.17
CA LEU A 92 18.48 3.83 -33.81
C LEU A 92 17.66 5.07 -33.42
N ALA A 93 17.46 6.02 -34.33
CA ALA A 93 16.58 7.17 -34.10
C ALA A 93 15.12 6.74 -33.85
N LYS A 94 14.61 5.78 -34.63
CA LYS A 94 13.27 5.21 -34.43
C LYS A 94 13.16 4.48 -33.08
N ALA A 95 14.14 3.66 -32.73
CA ALA A 95 14.16 2.92 -31.47
C ALA A 95 14.22 3.86 -30.27
N LYS A 96 15.04 4.93 -30.33
CA LYS A 96 15.06 5.98 -29.30
C LYS A 96 13.71 6.67 -29.17
N GLY A 97 13.12 7.11 -30.28
CA GLY A 97 11.80 7.74 -30.25
C GLY A 97 10.69 6.82 -29.73
N GLN A 98 10.79 5.50 -29.94
CA GLN A 98 9.88 4.53 -29.34
C GLN A 98 10.14 4.33 -27.84
N ALA A 99 11.41 4.28 -27.43
CA ALA A 99 11.79 4.18 -26.02
C ALA A 99 11.32 5.41 -25.22
N ASP A 100 11.48 6.61 -25.77
CA ASP A 100 11.04 7.86 -25.12
C ASP A 100 9.51 7.87 -24.96
N LYS A 101 8.75 7.48 -26.01
CA LYS A 101 7.30 7.36 -25.92
C LYS A 101 6.86 6.31 -24.90
N LEU A 102 7.56 5.18 -24.83
CA LEU A 102 7.24 4.13 -23.87
C LEU A 102 7.56 4.57 -22.44
N ALA A 103 8.64 5.31 -22.23
CA ALA A 103 8.99 5.89 -20.95
C ALA A 103 7.95 6.91 -20.48
N GLU A 104 7.47 7.78 -21.39
CA GLU A 104 6.40 8.73 -21.12
C GLU A 104 5.08 8.02 -20.76
N GLN A 105 4.71 6.99 -21.54
CA GLN A 105 3.52 6.17 -21.25
C GLN A 105 3.64 5.44 -19.91
N GLN A 106 4.81 4.87 -19.58
CA GLN A 106 5.04 4.24 -18.28
C GLN A 106 4.93 5.26 -17.15
N GLY A 107 5.48 6.46 -17.32
CA GLY A 107 5.33 7.56 -16.36
C GLY A 107 3.87 7.90 -16.09
N ALA A 108 3.09 8.11 -17.16
CA ALA A 108 1.66 8.42 -17.07
C ALA A 108 0.83 7.29 -16.44
N VAL A 109 1.16 6.02 -16.75
CA VAL A 109 0.50 4.85 -16.15
C VAL A 109 0.85 4.75 -14.66
N MET A 110 2.11 4.96 -14.28
CA MET A 110 2.53 4.92 -12.88
C MET A 110 1.88 6.05 -12.07
N GLU A 111 1.80 7.26 -12.62
CA GLU A 111 1.12 8.39 -11.97
C GLU A 111 -0.38 8.14 -11.82
N SER A 112 -1.05 7.66 -12.86
CA SER A 112 -2.49 7.33 -12.78
C SER A 112 -2.78 6.16 -11.83
N ALA A 113 -1.92 5.13 -11.80
CA ALA A 113 -2.02 4.05 -10.84
C ALA A 113 -1.82 4.54 -9.40
N GLN A 114 -0.83 5.40 -9.14
CA GLN A 114 -0.61 6.00 -7.83
C GLN A 114 -1.81 6.86 -7.39
N ALA A 115 -2.36 7.67 -8.29
CA ALA A 115 -3.55 8.46 -8.02
C ALA A 115 -4.77 7.58 -7.70
N GLN A 116 -4.96 6.49 -8.44
CA GLN A 116 -6.06 5.54 -8.19
C GLN A 116 -5.89 4.81 -6.85
N VAL A 117 -4.67 4.41 -6.51
CA VAL A 117 -4.35 3.80 -5.21
C VAL A 117 -4.61 4.79 -4.07
N ALA A 118 -4.14 6.04 -4.20
CA ALA A 118 -4.39 7.08 -3.21
C ALA A 118 -5.89 7.38 -3.03
N ALA A 119 -6.65 7.49 -4.13
CA ALA A 119 -8.10 7.67 -4.10
C ALA A 119 -8.81 6.49 -3.42
N SER A 120 -8.39 5.25 -3.73
CA SER A 120 -8.94 4.03 -3.12
C SER A 120 -8.66 3.99 -1.62
N HIS A 121 -7.44 4.33 -1.18
CA HIS A 121 -7.11 4.45 0.24
C HIS A 121 -7.92 5.53 0.96
N ALA A 122 -8.13 6.68 0.32
CA ALA A 122 -8.98 7.74 0.88
C ALA A 122 -10.43 7.26 1.05
N GLN A 123 -10.98 6.52 0.08
CA GLN A 123 -12.31 5.92 0.21
C GLN A 123 -12.37 4.87 1.32
N LEU A 124 -11.39 3.97 1.39
CA LEU A 124 -11.29 2.98 2.47
C LEU A 124 -11.22 3.66 3.85
N GLY A 125 -10.48 4.77 3.96
CA GLY A 125 -10.43 5.58 5.17
C GLY A 125 -11.81 6.13 5.56
N LYS A 126 -12.57 6.67 4.60
CA LYS A 126 -13.95 7.15 4.81
C LYS A 126 -14.89 6.03 5.25
N PHE A 127 -14.83 4.85 4.61
CA PHE A 127 -15.66 3.72 4.99
C PHE A 127 -15.33 3.19 6.39
N LYS A 128 -14.05 3.12 6.76
CA LYS A 128 -13.64 2.75 8.12
C LYS A 128 -14.13 3.77 9.14
N GLY A 129 -13.95 5.07 8.88
CA GLY A 129 -14.45 6.14 9.75
C GLY A 129 -15.96 6.06 9.95
N ALA A 130 -16.73 5.93 8.86
CA ALA A 130 -18.19 5.78 8.93
C ALA A 130 -18.63 4.50 9.67
N TYR A 131 -17.87 3.40 9.53
CA TYR A 131 -18.14 2.16 10.26
C TYR A 131 -17.88 2.32 11.77
N ASP A 132 -16.77 2.96 12.14
CA ASP A 132 -16.44 3.23 13.55
C ASP A 132 -17.46 4.19 14.18
N GLU A 133 -17.89 5.23 13.45
CA GLU A 133 -18.98 6.12 13.85
C GLU A 133 -20.29 5.35 14.06
N LEU A 134 -20.66 4.45 13.14
CA LEU A 134 -21.86 3.64 13.29
C LEU A 134 -21.77 2.69 14.49
N LEU A 135 -20.59 2.10 14.73
CA LEU A 135 -20.35 1.21 15.86
C LEU A 135 -20.46 1.97 17.19
N THR A 136 -19.89 3.16 17.28
CA THR A 136 -20.00 4.02 18.47
C THR A 136 -21.44 4.45 18.72
N LEU A 137 -22.17 4.86 17.69
CA LEU A 137 -23.59 5.20 17.77
C LEU A 137 -24.43 4.02 18.25
N SER A 138 -24.18 2.82 17.71
CA SER A 138 -24.89 1.60 18.12
C SER A 138 -24.65 1.28 19.60
N ARG A 139 -23.41 1.40 20.09
CA ARG A 139 -23.08 1.19 21.50
C ARG A 139 -23.73 2.23 22.40
N ALA A 140 -23.73 3.50 21.99
CA ALA A 140 -24.40 4.57 22.71
C ALA A 140 -25.91 4.31 22.81
N LYS A 141 -26.56 3.90 21.71
CA LYS A 141 -27.97 3.55 21.70
C LYS A 141 -28.30 2.35 22.58
N GLU A 142 -27.45 1.34 22.60
CA GLU A 142 -27.63 0.18 23.48
C GLU A 142 -27.46 0.57 24.97
N ALA A 143 -26.51 1.44 25.30
CA ALA A 143 -26.35 1.97 26.65
C ALA A 143 -27.55 2.84 27.09
N GLU A 144 -28.07 3.70 26.21
CA GLU A 144 -29.30 4.46 26.43
C GLU A 144 -30.48 3.52 26.68
N ARG A 145 -30.64 2.48 25.85
CA ARG A 145 -31.70 1.47 26.01
C ARG A 145 -31.62 0.77 27.36
N GLN A 146 -30.43 0.36 27.79
CA GLN A 146 -30.24 -0.27 29.10
C GLN A 146 -30.54 0.68 30.26
N THR A 147 -30.15 1.94 30.14
CA THR A 147 -30.43 2.96 31.16
C THR A 147 -31.93 3.22 31.28
N LEU A 148 -32.63 3.38 30.16
CA LEU A 148 -34.07 3.53 30.12
C LEU A 148 -34.79 2.29 30.67
N ALA A 149 -34.35 1.09 30.31
CA ALA A 149 -34.91 -0.15 30.83
C ALA A 149 -34.77 -0.26 32.37
N ARG A 150 -33.61 0.12 32.91
CA ARG A 150 -33.39 0.17 34.37
C ARG A 150 -34.28 1.21 35.04
N SER A 151 -34.39 2.39 34.46
CA SER A 151 -35.26 3.45 34.99
C SER A 151 -36.73 3.02 34.98
N LEU A 152 -37.20 2.40 33.89
CA LEU A 152 -38.56 1.87 33.81
C LEU A 152 -38.80 0.77 34.86
N ALA A 153 -37.88 -0.19 35.01
CA ALA A 153 -38.00 -1.24 36.03
C ALA A 153 -38.04 -0.67 37.46
N GLN A 154 -37.23 0.35 37.74
CA GLN A 154 -37.26 1.05 39.02
C GLN A 154 -38.60 1.76 39.23
N ARG A 155 -39.08 2.52 38.25
CA ARG A 155 -40.38 3.23 38.30
C ARG A 155 -41.55 2.26 38.47
N GLU A 156 -41.52 1.12 37.79
CA GLU A 156 -42.54 0.08 37.96
C GLU A 156 -42.53 -0.49 39.39
N THR A 157 -41.35 -0.67 39.97
CA THR A 157 -41.21 -1.14 41.36
C THR A 157 -41.72 -0.09 42.35
N GLU A 158 -41.35 1.18 42.16
CA GLU A 158 -41.86 2.32 42.93
C GLU A 158 -43.39 2.43 42.84
N ALA A 159 -43.96 2.29 41.64
CA ALA A 159 -45.40 2.34 41.42
C ALA A 159 -46.12 1.17 42.10
N LYS A 160 -45.60 -0.06 42.00
CA LYS A 160 -46.15 -1.23 42.70
C LYS A 160 -46.13 -1.04 44.22
N ALA A 161 -45.02 -0.54 44.77
CA ALA A 161 -44.91 -0.24 46.19
C ALA A 161 -45.91 0.85 46.63
N CYS A 162 -46.06 1.91 45.84
CA CYS A 162 -47.02 2.97 46.09
C CYS A 162 -48.47 2.45 46.10
N VAL A 163 -48.84 1.59 45.14
CA VAL A 163 -50.17 0.97 45.10
C VAL A 163 -50.42 0.07 46.31
N ALA A 164 -49.43 -0.73 46.71
CA ALA A 164 -49.53 -1.58 47.90
C ALA A 164 -49.70 -0.73 49.17
N LYS A 165 -48.89 0.31 49.34
CA LYS A 165 -48.96 1.25 50.47
C LYS A 165 -50.28 2.02 50.52
N ASN A 166 -50.79 2.46 49.37
CA ASN A 166 -52.11 3.09 49.28
C ASN A 166 -53.22 2.14 49.75
N ARG A 167 -53.14 0.87 49.36
CA ARG A 167 -54.08 -0.16 49.81
C ARG A 167 -53.99 -0.39 51.31
N GLU A 168 -52.79 -0.52 51.87
CA GLU A 168 -52.56 -0.64 53.33
C GLU A 168 -53.16 0.55 54.08
N MET A 169 -52.93 1.77 53.59
CA MET A 169 -53.47 2.99 54.18
C MET A 169 -55.00 3.02 54.14
N TYR A 170 -55.60 2.56 53.03
CA TYR A 170 -57.05 2.48 52.88
C TYR A 170 -57.67 1.42 53.79
N GLU A 171 -57.03 0.25 53.94
CA GLU A 171 -57.44 -0.79 54.87
C GLU A 171 -57.35 -0.31 56.33
N ALA A 172 -56.25 0.33 56.72
CA ALA A 172 -56.10 0.94 58.04
C ALA A 172 -57.18 2.02 58.31
N GLY A 173 -57.49 2.86 57.32
CA GLY A 173 -58.58 3.84 57.41
C GLY A 173 -59.95 3.18 57.64
N LYS A 174 -60.24 2.06 56.97
CA LYS A 174 -61.46 1.26 57.22
C LYS A 174 -61.47 0.64 58.61
N GLU A 175 -60.34 0.13 59.10
CA GLU A 175 -60.25 -0.42 60.45
C GLU A 175 -60.56 0.64 61.51
N ILE A 176 -60.04 1.86 61.35
CA ILE A 176 -60.34 3.01 62.23
C ILE A 176 -61.84 3.33 62.21
N LEU A 177 -62.45 3.39 61.02
CA LEU A 177 -63.89 3.67 60.88
C LEU A 177 -64.75 2.59 61.55
N ASN A 178 -64.42 1.31 61.32
CA ASN A 178 -65.07 0.18 61.97
C ASN A 178 -64.89 0.18 63.50
N ALA A 179 -63.71 0.57 63.99
CA ALA A 179 -63.45 0.70 65.41
C ALA A 179 -64.31 1.80 66.03
N TYR A 180 -64.47 2.93 65.34
CA TYR A 180 -65.37 4.00 65.77
C TYR A 180 -66.83 3.54 65.82
N GLU A 181 -67.31 2.81 64.80
CA GLU A 181 -68.68 2.25 64.79
C GLU A 181 -68.92 1.24 65.92
N ARG A 182 -67.91 0.46 66.32
CA ARG A 182 -68.02 -0.53 67.41
C ARG A 182 -67.93 0.08 68.81
N ILE A 183 -67.46 1.32 68.96
CA ILE A 183 -67.55 2.06 70.22
C ILE A 183 -69.01 2.45 70.44
N SER A 184 -69.80 1.50 70.91
CA SER A 184 -71.20 1.72 71.27
C SER A 184 -71.33 2.67 72.47
N THR A 185 -72.53 3.22 72.64
CA THR A 185 -72.91 4.11 73.76
C THR A 185 -72.55 3.56 75.15
N GLY A 186 -72.44 2.23 75.31
CA GLY A 186 -71.96 1.59 76.54
C GLY A 186 -70.46 1.76 76.82
N GLY A 187 -69.61 1.80 75.79
CA GLY A 187 -68.17 2.06 75.93
C GLY A 187 -67.87 3.52 76.32
N ILE A 188 -68.69 4.46 75.82
CA ILE A 188 -68.62 5.88 76.17
C ILE A 188 -69.00 6.11 77.65
N LEU A 189 -69.98 5.35 78.16
CA LEU A 189 -70.39 5.42 79.57
C LEU A 189 -69.28 4.90 80.51
N ALA A 190 -68.58 3.83 80.11
CA ALA A 190 -67.42 3.30 80.85
C ALA A 190 -66.24 4.28 80.88
N MET A 191 -65.95 5.01 79.78
CA MET A 191 -64.88 6.03 79.75
C MET A 191 -65.12 7.23 80.68
N LYS A 192 -66.38 7.54 81.00
CA LYS A 192 -66.75 8.68 81.87
C LYS A 192 -66.69 8.37 83.36
N GLN A 193 -66.44 7.11 83.77
CA GLN A 193 -66.31 6.77 85.17
C GLN A 193 -64.88 7.05 85.69
N PRO A 194 -64.73 7.66 86.89
CA PRO A 194 -63.43 8.11 87.41
C PRO A 194 -62.42 6.98 87.72
N PHE A 195 -62.86 5.71 87.74
CA PHE A 195 -61.99 4.55 88.00
C PHE A 195 -61.70 3.68 86.76
N ALA A 196 -62.13 4.07 85.56
CA ALA A 196 -61.96 3.31 84.32
C ALA A 196 -60.58 3.50 83.66
N GLY A 197 -59.50 3.57 84.44
CA GLY A 197 -58.13 3.81 83.94
C GLY A 197 -57.68 2.77 82.92
N SER A 198 -58.05 1.50 83.10
CA SER A 198 -57.72 0.41 82.16
C SER A 198 -58.42 0.54 80.80
N ALA A 199 -59.60 1.15 80.73
CA ALA A 199 -60.27 1.42 79.47
C ALA A 199 -59.57 2.52 78.68
N ARG A 200 -59.11 3.58 79.37
CA ARG A 200 -58.36 4.69 78.75
C ARG A 200 -57.05 4.23 78.12
N VAL A 201 -56.26 3.43 78.83
CA VAL A 201 -54.99 2.89 78.31
C VAL A 201 -55.20 2.04 77.05
N LYS A 202 -56.25 1.21 77.02
CA LYS A 202 -56.58 0.41 75.83
C LYS A 202 -56.96 1.27 74.61
N PHE A 203 -57.62 2.41 74.82
CA PHE A 203 -57.93 3.34 73.73
C PHE A 203 -56.67 4.07 73.23
N GLU A 204 -55.77 4.48 74.12
CA GLU A 204 -54.48 5.07 73.75
C GLU A 204 -53.61 4.07 72.98
N GLU A 205 -53.53 2.82 73.43
CA GLU A 205 -52.78 1.75 72.75
C GLU A 205 -53.36 1.46 71.36
N GLN A 206 -54.70 1.43 71.22
CA GLN A 206 -55.33 1.29 69.90
C GLN A 206 -55.08 2.50 69.00
N ALA A 207 -55.14 3.72 69.53
CA ALA A 207 -54.86 4.93 68.77
C ALA A 207 -53.40 4.97 68.29
N GLN A 208 -52.45 4.56 69.13
CA GLN A 208 -51.04 4.39 68.77
C GLN A 208 -50.88 3.33 67.68
N ALA A 209 -51.47 2.14 67.83
CA ALA A 209 -51.38 1.08 66.83
C ALA A 209 -51.93 1.48 65.45
N TYR A 210 -53.00 2.29 65.40
CA TYR A 210 -53.51 2.84 64.15
C TYR A 210 -52.61 3.95 63.59
N GLY A 211 -52.04 4.80 64.45
CA GLY A 211 -51.05 5.80 64.07
C GLY A 211 -49.83 5.16 63.42
N ASP A 212 -49.30 4.09 64.02
CA ASP A 212 -48.16 3.33 63.50
C ASP A 212 -48.50 2.70 62.14
N LYS A 213 -49.69 2.09 62.00
CA LYS A 213 -50.14 1.55 60.71
C LYS A 213 -50.24 2.59 59.59
N LEU A 214 -50.78 3.79 59.88
CA LEU A 214 -50.86 4.86 58.89
C LEU A 214 -49.47 5.42 58.56
N TYR A 215 -48.61 5.54 59.56
CA TYR A 215 -47.24 6.02 59.39
C TYR A 215 -46.42 5.05 58.53
N ASP A 216 -46.48 3.75 58.83
CA ASP A 216 -45.81 2.70 58.06
C ASP A 216 -46.36 2.57 56.63
N ALA A 217 -47.65 2.84 56.43
CA ALA A 217 -48.29 2.83 55.12
C ALA A 217 -48.00 4.09 54.29
N GLN A 218 -47.41 5.14 54.86
CA GLN A 218 -47.11 6.37 54.14
C GLN A 218 -45.93 6.17 53.18
N VAL A 219 -46.12 6.59 51.92
CA VAL A 219 -45.07 6.51 50.89
C VAL A 219 -43.89 7.42 51.29
N GLY A 220 -42.72 6.82 51.50
CA GLY A 220 -41.48 7.53 51.85
C GLY A 220 -41.14 7.57 53.35
N ALA A 221 -42.01 7.09 54.24
CA ALA A 221 -41.76 7.08 55.69
C ALA A 221 -40.61 6.16 56.12
N THR A 222 -40.30 5.13 55.33
CA THR A 222 -39.22 4.14 55.58
C THR A 222 -38.11 4.17 54.54
N ALA A 223 -38.17 5.07 53.56
CA ALA A 223 -37.09 5.19 52.57
C ALA A 223 -35.92 5.96 53.20
N PRO A 224 -34.68 5.42 53.22
CA PRO A 224 -33.52 6.23 53.56
C PRO A 224 -33.45 7.37 52.55
N ALA A 225 -33.38 8.61 53.04
CA ALA A 225 -33.32 9.81 52.22
C ALA A 225 -32.26 9.62 51.12
N ALA A 226 -32.71 9.43 49.89
CA ALA A 226 -31.83 9.37 48.73
C ALA A 226 -31.13 10.73 48.65
N ALA A 227 -29.83 10.74 48.90
CA ALA A 227 -29.00 11.94 48.79
C ALA A 227 -29.19 12.56 47.40
N PRO A 228 -29.37 13.89 47.31
CA PRO A 228 -29.55 14.54 46.03
C PRO A 228 -28.29 14.35 45.18
N ALA A 229 -28.46 13.74 44.00
CA ALA A 229 -27.46 13.74 42.96
C ALA A 229 -27.21 15.20 42.56
N GLN A 230 -26.04 15.73 42.95
CA GLN A 230 -25.56 17.03 42.50
C GLN A 230 -25.09 16.91 41.03
N PRO A 231 -25.20 18.00 40.25
CA PRO A 231 -24.79 18.03 38.84
C PRO A 231 -23.29 17.77 38.63
#